data_AF-A0A1Y3C9I8-F1
#
_entry.id   AF-A0A1Y3C9I8-F1
#
_cell.length_a   1.000
_cell.length_b   1.000
_cell.length_c   1.000
_cell.angle_alpha   90.00
_cell.angle_beta   90.00
_cell.angle_gamma   90.00
#
_symmetry.space_group_name_H-M   'P 1'
#
loop_
_entity.id
_entity.type
_entity.pdbx_description
1 polymer ?
#
loop_
_entity_poly.entity_id
_entity_poly.type
_entity_poly.pdbx_seq_one_letter_code
_entity_poly.pdbx_strand_id
1 'polypeptide(L)' 'MKLSEQVKQAFFDYINHNYRVPNYLLVSPDIYRTLLEEHSNFITTTPMDTGMEDMKFLECEIGVTSNDESSFEWKKK' A
#
# COMPACT_ATOMS: atom_id res chain seq x y z
N MET A 1 0.88 -3.44 16.52
CA MET A 1 1.56 -3.88 15.29
C MET A 1 1.62 -2.68 14.37
N LYS A 2 2.78 -2.40 13.75
CA LYS A 2 2.92 -1.28 12.80
C LYS A 2 1.98 -1.48 11.60
N LEU A 3 1.45 -0.40 11.03
CA LEU A 3 0.52 -0.48 9.90
C LEU A 3 1.18 -1.16 8.69
N SER A 4 2.43 -0.81 8.42
CA SER A 4 3.26 -1.46 7.39
C SER A 4 3.37 -2.98 7.59
N GLU A 5 3.49 -3.46 8.83
CA GLU A 5 3.48 -4.90 9.11
C GLU A 5 2.11 -5.54 8.83
N GLN A 6 1.01 -4.83 9.10
CA GLN A 6 -0.35 -5.33 8.83
C GLN A 6 -0.62 -5.44 7.33
N VAL A 7 -0.21 -4.43 6.58
CA VAL A 7 -0.31 -4.41 5.11
C VAL A 7 0.53 -5.53 4.50
N LYS A 8 1.74 -5.78 5.01
CA LYS A 8 2.59 -6.91 4.61
C LYS A 8 1.94 -8.25 4.90
N GLN A 9 1.36 -8.44 6.08
CA GLN A 9 0.67 -9.69 6.41
C GLN A 9 -0.47 -9.96 5.41
N ALA A 10 -1.30 -8.95 5.16
CA ALA A 10 -2.41 -9.08 4.23
C ALA A 10 -1.99 -9.32 2.77
N PHE A 11 -0.79 -8.87 2.38
CA PHE A 11 -0.19 -9.21 1.08
C PHE A 11 0.05 -10.72 0.96
N PHE A 12 0.68 -11.33 1.96
CA PHE A 12 0.91 -12.78 1.97
C PHE A 12 -0.39 -13.56 2.08
N ASP A 13 -1.35 -13.06 2.85
CA ASP A 13 -2.69 -13.66 2.95
C ASP A 13 -3.37 -13.64 1.58
N TYR A 14 -3.29 -12.53 0.82
CA TYR A 14 -3.82 -12.46 -0.54
C TYR A 14 -3.20 -13.53 -1.44
N ILE A 15 -1.87 -13.67 -1.43
CA ILE A 15 -1.17 -14.67 -2.25
C ILE A 15 -1.62 -16.08 -1.88
N ASN A 16 -1.70 -16.38 -0.58
CA ASN A 16 -2.10 -17.69 -0.08
C ASN A 16 -3.54 -18.05 -0.49
N HIS A 17 -4.47 -17.09 -0.45
CA HIS A 17 -5.86 -17.31 -0.84
C HIS A 17 -6.07 -17.37 -2.35
N ASN A 18 -5.35 -16.55 -3.12
CA ASN A 18 -5.59 -16.38 -4.56
C ASN A 18 -4.59 -17.12 -5.45
N TYR A 19 -3.53 -17.70 -4.88
CA TYR A 19 -2.38 -18.30 -5.59
C TYR A 19 -1.77 -17.35 -6.65
N ARG A 20 -1.81 -16.04 -6.38
CA ARG A 20 -1.38 -14.98 -7.30
C ARG A 20 -0.76 -13.81 -6.55
N VAL A 21 0.28 -13.21 -7.14
CA VAL A 21 0.93 -11.99 -6.63
C VAL A 21 0.09 -10.77 -7.06
N PRO A 22 -0.41 -9.95 -6.12
CA PRO A 22 -1.04 -8.68 -6.45
C PRO A 22 0.03 -7.68 -6.91
N ASN A 23 -0.35 -6.69 -7.70
CA ASN A 23 0.56 -5.63 -8.17
C ASN A 23 0.04 -4.22 -7.82
N TYR A 24 -1.11 -4.14 -7.15
CA TYR A 24 -1.76 -2.90 -6.81
C TYR A 24 -2.39 -2.98 -5.42
N LEU A 25 -2.12 -1.97 -4.60
CA LEU A 25 -2.66 -1.78 -3.27
C LEU A 25 -3.54 -0.53 -3.27
N LEU A 26 -4.84 -0.67 -3.01
CA LEU A 26 -5.74 0.47 -2.84
C LEU A 26 -5.89 0.78 -1.35
N VAL A 27 -5.67 2.02 -0.93
CA VAL A 27 -5.72 2.46 0.48
C VAL A 27 -6.52 3.74 0.66
N SER A 28 -7.07 3.97 1.85
CA SER A 28 -7.63 5.29 2.21
C SER A 28 -6.54 6.36 2.36
N PRO A 29 -6.88 7.66 2.27
CA PRO A 29 -5.92 8.75 2.43
C PRO A 29 -5.18 8.74 3.78
N ASP A 30 -5.87 8.34 4.86
CA ASP A 30 -5.28 8.25 6.20
C ASP A 30 -4.24 7.12 6.30
N ILE A 31 -4.53 5.96 5.70
CA ILE A 31 -3.57 4.86 5.62
C ILE A 31 -2.36 5.26 4.79
N TYR A 32 -2.57 5.94 3.67
CA TYR A 32 -1.48 6.43 2.83
C TYR A 32 -0.53 7.36 3.59
N ARG A 33 -1.07 8.34 4.32
CA ARG A 33 -0.27 9.25 5.17
C ARG A 33 0.47 8.51 6.28
N THR A 34 -0.21 7.58 6.95
CA THR A 34 0.41 6.81 8.04
C THR A 34 1.56 5.94 7.51
N LEU A 35 1.40 5.34 6.31
CA LEU A 35 2.45 4.56 5.66
C LEU A 35 3.66 5.44 5.28
N LEU A 36 3.42 6.67 4.80
CA LEU A 36 4.49 7.64 4.54
C LEU A 36 5.30 7.94 5.79
N GLU A 37 4.63 8.18 6.91
CA GLU A 37 5.26 8.56 8.19
C GLU A 37 5.99 7.40 8.87
N GLU A 38 5.52 6.16 8.69
CA GLU A 38 6.08 4.99 9.40
C GLU A 38 7.50 4.59 8.96
N HIS A 39 8.03 5.15 7.87
CA HIS A 39 9.36 4.87 7.29
C HIS A 39 9.71 3.37 7.37
N SER A 40 9.08 2.56 6.52
CA SER A 40 9.24 1.10 6.50
C SER A 40 10.12 0.64 5.34
N ASN A 41 10.90 -0.43 5.56
CA ASN A 41 11.72 -1.05 4.50
C ASN A 41 10.90 -1.65 3.35
N PHE A 42 9.58 -1.82 3.54
CA PHE A 42 8.68 -2.30 2.50
C PHE A 42 8.14 -1.19 1.61
N ILE A 43 8.39 0.07 1.99
CA ILE A 43 7.87 1.26 1.32
C ILE A 43 9.02 1.91 0.57
N THR A 44 8.80 2.17 -0.71
CA THR A 44 9.69 3.01 -1.51
C THR A 44 8.91 4.19 -2.01
N THR A 45 9.40 5.40 -1.76
CA THR A 45 8.84 6.64 -2.29
C THR A 45 9.77 7.24 -3.34
N THR A 46 9.18 7.70 -4.44
CA THR A 46 9.90 8.45 -5.48
C THR A 46 9.25 9.83 -5.57
N PRO A 47 10.00 10.92 -5.30
CA PRO A 47 9.45 12.26 -5.44
C PRO A 47 9.13 12.52 -6.92
N MET A 48 7.96 13.09 -7.18
CA MET A 48 7.53 13.50 -8.52
C MET A 48 7.61 15.01 -8.66
N ASP A 49 7.84 15.49 -9.89
CA ASP A 49 7.88 16.92 -10.22
C ASP A 49 6.56 17.67 -9.91
N THR A 50 5.47 16.92 -9.72
CA THR A 50 4.15 17.44 -9.33
C THR A 50 4.04 17.81 -7.85
N GLY A 51 5.06 17.51 -7.04
CA GLY A 51 5.04 17.67 -5.59
C GLY A 51 4.31 16.55 -4.84
N MET A 52 3.88 15.50 -5.56
CA MET A 52 3.42 14.24 -4.96
C MET A 52 4.57 13.21 -4.91
N GLU A 53 4.45 12.23 -4.05
CA GLU A 53 5.38 11.08 -4.01
C GLU A 53 4.68 9.86 -4.63
N ASP A 54 5.32 9.21 -5.61
CA ASP A 54 4.92 7.89 -6.06
C ASP A 54 5.37 6.87 -5.00
N MET A 55 4.43 6.18 -4.38
CA MET A 55 4.70 5.20 -3.34
C MET A 55 4.47 3.78 -3.86
N LYS A 56 5.41 2.89 -3.55
CA LYS A 56 5.27 1.44 -3.75
C LYS A 56 5.39 0.71 -2.43
N PHE A 57 4.58 -0.33 -2.25
CA PHE A 57 4.65 -1.27 -1.12
C PHE A 57 5.03 -2.66 -1.64
N LEU A 58 6.21 -3.17 -1.28
CA LEU A 58 6.73 -4.44 -1.82
C LEU A 58 6.68 -4.48 -3.36
N GLU A 59 7.15 -3.40 -4.00
CA GLU A 59 7.12 -3.19 -5.46
C GLU A 59 5.70 -3.05 -6.09
N CYS A 60 4.63 -3.20 -5.30
CA CYS A 60 3.27 -2.99 -5.77
C CYS A 60 2.94 -1.50 -5.78
N GLU A 61 2.26 -1.05 -6.85
CA GLU A 61 1.74 0.31 -6.95
C GLU A 61 0.71 0.57 -5.85
N ILE A 62 0.72 1.78 -5.28
CA ILE A 62 -0.28 2.19 -4.31
C ILE A 62 -1.21 3.23 -4.93
N GLY A 63 -2.51 2.97 -4.86
CA GLY A 63 -3.55 3.93 -5.17
C GLY A 63 -4.27 4.41 -3.92
N VAL A 64 -4.70 5.67 -3.95
CA VAL A 64 -5.51 6.26 -2.87
C VAL A 64 -6.96 6.34 -3.31
N THR A 65 -7.87 5.75 -2.53
CA THR A 65 -9.33 5.90 -2.76
C THR A 65 -9.82 7.26 -2.26
N SER A 66 -10.90 7.77 -2.85
CA SER A 66 -11.59 8.98 -2.40
C SER A 66 -12.50 8.76 -1.18
N ASN A 67 -12.68 7.51 -0.74
CA ASN A 67 -13.52 7.16 0.39
C ASN A 67 -12.68 6.98 1.67
N ASP A 68 -13.13 7.57 2.78
CA ASP A 68 -12.48 7.50 4.10
C ASP A 68 -12.75 6.22 4.87
N GLU A 69 -13.24 5.15 4.23
CA GLU A 69 -13.36 3.86 4.92
C GLU A 69 -11.95 3.32 5.19
N SER A 70 -11.58 3.26 6.46
CA SER A 70 -10.29 2.76 6.99
C SER A 70 -10.02 1.32 6.56
N SER A 71 -9.65 1.14 5.31
CA SER A 71 -9.50 -0.15 4.66
C SER A 71 -8.41 -0.06 3.60
N PHE A 72 -7.77 -1.20 3.38
CA PHE A 72 -6.85 -1.39 2.28
C PHE A 72 -7.24 -2.66 1.53
N GLU A 73 -7.03 -2.68 0.22
CA GLU A 73 -7.43 -3.79 -0.64
C GLU A 73 -6.32 -4.11 -1.65
N TRP A 74 -5.89 -5.38 -1.66
CA TRP A 74 -4.94 -5.90 -2.63
C TRP A 74 -5.65 -6.33 -3.91
N LYS A 75 -5.16 -5.86 -5.06
CA LYS A 75 -5.72 -6.12 -6.39
C LYS A 75 -4.65 -6.55 -7.38
N LYS A 76 -5.12 -7.22 -8.42
CA LYS A 76 -4.39 -7.36 -9.67
C LYS A 76 -5.00 -6.36 -10.66
N LYS A 77 -4.20 -5.37 -11.07
CA LYS A 77 -4.55 -4.37 -12.07
C LYS A 77 -4.61 -4.97 -13.47
#